data_AF-A0A1I3TTF2-F1
#
_entry.id   AF-A0A1I3TTF2-F1
#
_cell.length_a   1.000
_cell.length_b   1.000
_cell.length_c   1.000
_cell.angle_alpha   90.00
_cell.angle_beta   90.00
_cell.angle_gamma   90.00
#
_symmetry.space_group_name_H-M   'P 1'
#
loop_
_entity.id
_entity.type
_entity.pdbx_description
1 polymer ?
#
loop_
_entity_poly.entity_id
_entity_poly.type
_entity_poly.pdbx_seq_one_letter_code
_entity_poly.pdbx_strand_id
1 'polypeptide(L)'
;MQFVLEDFRSGPAWRETDEDSTDFRTLISDLLSGQYSHPIRVVALNPLVGWSRDASEDVAQELEQRVAEGFEVTEAVREFIERFTGRPIGVQLLLPLRDF
;
A
#
# COMPACT_ATOMS: atom_id res chain seq x y z
N MET A 1 -1.52 12.96 8.61
CA MET A 1 -0.22 12.58 8.03
C MET A 1 -0.11 11.07 8.05
N GLN A 2 0.46 10.49 7.01
CA GLN A 2 0.74 9.07 6.86
C GLN A 2 2.25 8.86 6.82
N PHE A 3 2.74 7.89 7.56
CA PHE A 3 4.15 7.51 7.57
C PHE A 3 4.30 6.03 7.26
N VAL A 4 5.25 5.71 6.41
CA VAL A 4 5.49 4.33 5.96
C VAL A 4 6.77 3.82 6.62
N LEU A 5 6.65 2.69 7.32
CA LEU A 5 7.79 1.87 7.68
C LEU A 5 8.13 1.02 6.48
N GLU A 6 9.34 1.13 5.97
CA GLU A 6 9.82 0.42 4.78
C GLU A 6 11.05 -0.42 5.13
N ASP A 7 11.19 -1.58 4.49
CA ASP A 7 12.38 -2.41 4.62
C ASP A 7 13.50 -1.94 3.69
N PHE A 8 14.65 -1.59 4.27
CA PHE A 8 15.85 -1.23 3.54
C PHE A 8 16.94 -2.29 3.77
N ARG A 9 18.02 -2.22 2.98
CA ARG A 9 19.17 -3.14 3.17
C ARG A 9 19.78 -3.05 4.58
N SER A 10 19.65 -1.91 5.25
CA SER A 10 20.11 -1.68 6.62
C SER A 10 19.07 -2.07 7.69
N GLY A 11 17.93 -2.61 7.29
CA GLY A 11 16.78 -2.92 8.12
C GLY A 11 15.66 -1.88 8.04
N PRO A 12 14.54 -2.12 8.74
CA PRO A 12 13.34 -1.28 8.65
C PRO A 12 13.56 0.14 9.17
N ALA A 13 13.09 1.13 8.42
CA ALA A 13 13.09 2.54 8.84
C ALA A 13 11.86 3.29 8.33
N TRP A 14 11.52 4.39 9.00
CA TRP A 14 10.48 5.30 8.54
C TRP A 14 10.99 6.07 7.32
N ARG A 15 10.22 6.02 6.22
CA ARG A 15 10.57 6.73 4.98
C ARG A 15 10.53 8.23 5.23
N GLU A 16 11.60 8.92 4.85
CA GLU A 16 11.58 10.39 4.76
C GLU A 16 10.45 10.80 3.81
N THR A 17 9.58 11.68 4.28
CA THR A 17 8.40 12.12 3.55
C THR A 17 8.34 13.64 3.66
N ASP A 18 8.07 14.30 2.54
CA ASP A 18 7.81 15.74 2.52
C ASP A 18 6.54 16.04 3.33
N GLU A 19 6.60 17.05 4.21
CA GLU A 19 5.50 17.43 5.12
C GLU A 19 4.19 17.67 4.36
N ASP A 20 4.29 18.34 3.20
CA ASP A 20 3.15 18.71 2.35
C ASP A 20 2.60 17.50 1.55
N SER A 21 3.30 16.36 1.56
CA SER A 21 2.96 15.15 0.80
C SER A 21 2.63 13.95 1.71
N THR A 22 2.18 14.21 2.94
CA THR A 22 1.86 13.15 3.92
C THR A 22 0.37 12.76 3.96
N ASP A 23 -0.47 13.24 3.04
CA ASP A 23 -1.89 12.90 3.05
C ASP A 23 -2.16 11.50 2.47
N PHE A 24 -3.35 10.97 2.74
CA PHE A 24 -3.73 9.62 2.33
C PHE A 24 -3.76 9.43 0.81
N ARG A 25 -4.24 10.43 0.05
CA ARG A 25 -4.35 10.33 -1.40
C ARG A 25 -2.97 10.31 -2.05
N THR A 26 -2.06 11.16 -1.56
CA THR A 26 -0.66 11.20 -2.02
C THR A 26 0.05 9.89 -1.75
N LEU A 27 -0.07 9.34 -0.53
CA LEU A 27 0.48 8.02 -0.20
C LEU A 27 0.00 6.92 -1.15
N ILE A 28 -1.31 6.87 -1.45
CA ILE A 28 -1.85 5.86 -2.36
C ILE A 28 -1.26 6.03 -3.76
N SER A 29 -1.15 7.27 -4.26
CA SER A 29 -0.51 7.55 -5.55
C SER A 29 0.94 7.09 -5.58
N ASP A 30 1.69 7.34 -4.51
CA ASP A 30 3.11 7.01 -4.42
C ASP A 30 3.33 5.49 -4.35
N LEU A 31 2.49 4.76 -3.60
CA LEU A 31 2.48 3.29 -3.56
C LEU A 31 2.15 2.69 -4.93
N LEU A 32 1.12 3.21 -5.62
CA LEU A 32 0.77 2.76 -6.97
C LEU A 32 1.88 3.03 -7.99
N SER A 33 2.57 4.18 -7.86
CA SER A 33 3.69 4.54 -8.75
C SER A 33 4.98 3.78 -8.44
N GLY A 34 5.02 2.98 -7.37
CA GLY A 34 6.18 2.18 -6.99
C GLY A 34 7.31 2.95 -6.29
N GLN A 35 7.00 4.12 -5.70
CA GLN A 35 8.01 4.90 -4.95
C GLN A 35 8.46 4.23 -3.64
N TYR A 36 7.67 3.29 -3.14
CA TYR A 36 8.03 2.42 -2.01
C TYR A 36 8.42 1.05 -2.55
N SER A 37 9.63 0.61 -2.20
CA SER A 37 10.17 -0.68 -2.63
C SER A 37 9.64 -1.83 -1.78
N HIS A 38 9.55 -1.68 -0.45
CA HIS A 38 9.09 -2.74 0.46
C HIS A 38 8.31 -2.20 1.67
N PRO A 39 7.08 -1.68 1.48
CA PRO A 39 6.27 -1.16 2.58
C PRO A 39 5.93 -2.27 3.58
N ILE A 40 6.15 -2.02 4.88
CA ILE A 40 5.86 -2.96 5.97
C ILE A 40 4.59 -2.55 6.74
N ARG A 41 4.46 -1.26 7.05
CA ARG A 41 3.38 -0.70 7.88
C ARG A 41 3.13 0.75 7.48
N VAL A 42 1.87 1.18 7.56
CA VAL A 42 1.50 2.59 7.51
C VAL A 42 0.93 3.03 8.85
N VAL A 43 1.43 4.14 9.38
CA VAL A 43 0.90 4.79 10.58
C VAL A 43 0.30 6.13 10.19
N ALA A 44 -0.98 6.29 10.49
CA ALA A 44 -1.65 7.58 10.43
C ALA A 44 -1.46 8.30 11.77
N LEU A 45 -1.14 9.58 11.72
CA LEU A 45 -1.13 10.44 12.89
C LEU A 45 -1.67 11.83 12.60
N ASN A 46 -2.23 12.43 13.64
CA ASN A 46 -2.70 13.81 13.66
C ASN A 46 -2.11 14.53 14.88
N PRO A 47 -1.09 15.39 14.67
CA PRO A 47 -0.40 16.05 15.77
C PRO A 47 -1.25 17.16 16.41
N LEU A 48 -2.22 17.73 15.68
CA LEU A 48 -3.07 18.81 16.18
C LEU A 48 -4.00 18.36 17.31
N VAL A 49 -4.41 17.09 17.27
CA VAL A 49 -5.31 16.49 18.27
C VAL A 49 -4.68 15.29 18.99
N GLY A 50 -3.40 15.02 18.75
CA GLY A 50 -2.58 14.10 19.53
C GLY A 50 -2.92 12.61 19.39
N TRP A 51 -3.38 12.15 18.22
CA TRP A 51 -3.63 10.72 17.99
C TRP A 51 -2.71 10.12 16.93
N SER A 52 -2.47 8.82 17.07
CA SER A 52 -1.86 7.95 16.05
C SER A 52 -2.59 6.60 16.00
N ARG A 53 -2.58 5.95 14.84
CA ARG A 53 -3.11 4.59 14.65
C ARG A 53 -2.35 3.86 13.56
N ASP A 54 -2.31 2.54 13.65
CA ASP A 54 -1.95 1.71 12.49
C ASP A 54 -3.05 1.84 11.43
N ALA A 55 -2.67 2.25 10.22
CA ALA A 55 -3.56 2.48 9.09
C ALA A 55 -3.28 1.51 7.93
N SER A 56 -2.49 0.46 8.18
CA SER A 56 -2.05 -0.45 7.12
C SER A 56 -3.22 -1.17 6.45
N GLU A 57 -4.24 -1.57 7.22
CA GLU A 57 -5.46 -2.18 6.68
C GLU A 57 -6.26 -1.21 5.80
N ASP A 58 -6.48 0.03 6.25
CA ASP A 58 -7.18 1.06 5.47
C ASP A 58 -6.47 1.31 4.12
N VAL A 59 -5.14 1.40 4.14
CA VAL A 59 -4.33 1.59 2.93
C VAL A 59 -4.40 0.37 2.02
N ALA A 60 -4.31 -0.84 2.58
CA ALA A 60 -4.39 -2.08 1.82
C ALA A 60 -5.75 -2.25 1.12
N GLN A 61 -6.84 -1.91 1.80
CA GLN A 61 -8.19 -1.95 1.22
C GLN A 61 -8.35 -0.94 0.08
N GLU A 62 -7.86 0.28 0.23
CA GLU A 62 -7.89 1.27 -0.85
C GLU A 62 -7.04 0.83 -2.05
N LEU A 63 -5.84 0.30 -1.81
CA LEU A 63 -4.99 -0.22 -2.89
C LEU A 63 -5.62 -1.42 -3.60
N GLU A 64 -6.24 -2.35 -2.87
CA GLU A 64 -7.00 -3.46 -3.44
C GLU A 64 -8.11 -2.97 -4.37
N GLN A 65 -8.85 -1.94 -3.94
CA GLN A 65 -9.90 -1.32 -4.75
C GLN A 65 -9.31 -0.73 -6.05
N ARG A 66 -8.14 -0.06 -5.99
CA ARG A 66 -7.46 0.45 -7.20
C ARG A 66 -6.99 -0.67 -8.11
N VAL A 67 -6.47 -1.77 -7.56
CA VAL A 67 -6.12 -2.94 -8.37
C VAL A 67 -7.36 -3.51 -9.08
N ALA A 68 -8.51 -3.59 -8.39
CA ALA A 68 -9.78 -4.01 -8.99
C ALA A 68 -10.28 -3.06 -10.10
N GLU A 69 -9.89 -1.78 -10.05
CA GLU A 69 -10.13 -0.78 -11.09
C GLU A 69 -9.12 -0.84 -12.26
N GLY A 70 -8.17 -1.78 -12.22
CA GLY A 70 -7.21 -2.03 -13.29
C GLY A 70 -5.85 -1.36 -13.12
N PHE A 71 -5.55 -0.80 -11.95
CA PHE A 71 -4.20 -0.30 -11.66
C PHE A 71 -3.23 -1.46 -11.43
N GLU A 72 -2.05 -1.37 -12.03
CA GLU A 72 -0.94 -2.28 -11.74
C GLU A 72 -0.22 -1.85 -10.46
N VAL A 73 0.34 -2.83 -9.76
CA VAL A 73 1.14 -2.62 -8.55
C VAL A 73 2.41 -3.46 -8.60
N THR A 74 3.44 -3.02 -7.89
CA THR A 74 4.65 -3.81 -7.69
C THR A 74 4.34 -5.05 -6.83
N GLU A 75 5.22 -6.07 -6.89
CA GLU A 75 5.03 -7.28 -6.10
C GLU A 75 5.05 -7.00 -4.59
N ALA A 76 5.91 -6.11 -4.13
CA ALA A 76 5.95 -5.73 -2.73
C ALA A 76 4.66 -5.03 -2.25
N VAL A 77 4.03 -4.23 -3.11
CA VAL A 77 2.73 -3.62 -2.81
C VAL A 77 1.62 -4.67 -2.84
N ARG A 78 1.68 -5.65 -3.76
CA ARG A 78 0.78 -6.82 -3.74
C ARG A 78 0.89 -7.57 -2.41
N GLU A 79 2.09 -7.96 -2.01
CA GLU A 79 2.34 -8.65 -0.74
C GLU A 79 1.83 -7.85 0.47
N PHE A 80 2.01 -6.54 0.45
CA PHE A 80 1.46 -5.64 1.47
C PHE A 80 -0.06 -5.71 1.51
N ILE A 81 -0.74 -5.62 0.37
CA ILE A 81 -2.20 -5.72 0.28
C ILE A 81 -2.66 -7.05 0.85
N GLU A 82 -2.12 -8.16 0.36
CA GLU A 82 -2.55 -9.51 0.75
C GLU A 82 -2.32 -9.77 2.25
N ARG A 83 -1.22 -9.25 2.81
CA ARG A 83 -0.93 -9.34 4.25
C ARG A 83 -2.00 -8.69 5.11
N PHE A 84 -2.48 -7.50 4.71
CA PHE A 84 -3.39 -6.71 5.55
C PHE A 84 -4.87 -6.91 5.20
N THR A 85 -5.20 -7.40 4.00
CA THR A 85 -6.56 -7.83 3.66
C THR A 85 -6.82 -9.30 3.98
N GLY A 86 -5.76 -10.10 4.15
CA GLY A 86 -5.83 -11.53 4.46
C GLY A 86 -6.27 -12.39 3.26
N ARG A 87 -6.23 -11.87 2.03
CA ARG A 87 -6.64 -12.59 0.82
C ARG A 87 -5.74 -12.27 -0.37
N PRO A 88 -5.49 -13.24 -1.28
CA PRO A 88 -4.75 -12.99 -2.51
C PRO A 88 -5.48 -12.02 -3.45
N ILE A 89 -4.74 -11.18 -4.16
CA ILE A 89 -5.28 -10.25 -5.17
C ILE A 89 -4.67 -10.54 -6.55
N GLY A 90 -5.45 -10.36 -7.61
CA GLY A 90 -4.97 -10.55 -8.98
C GLY A 90 -4.84 -12.01 -9.45
N VAL A 91 -5.54 -12.96 -8.82
CA VAL A 91 -5.76 -14.28 -9.43
C VAL A 91 -6.79 -14.10 -10.56
N GLN A 92 -6.32 -13.74 -11.74
CA GLN A 92 -7.12 -13.91 -12.95
C GLN A 92 -7.27 -15.43 -13.13
N LEU A 93 -8.45 -15.98 -12.81
CA LEU A 93 -8.80 -17.32 -13.26
C LEU A 93 -8.63 -17.31 -14.77
N LEU A 94 -7.66 -18.08 -15.28
CA LEU A 94 -7.57 -18.42 -16.69
C LEU A 94 -8.93 -19.04 -17.06
N LEU A 95 -9.79 -18.25 -17.68
CA LEU A 95 -11.00 -18.76 -18.31
C LEU A 95 -10.53 -19.86 -19.27
N PRO A 96 -11.02 -21.10 -19.17
CA PRO A 96 -10.65 -22.13 -20.12
C PRO A 96 -10.99 -21.59 -21.51
N LEU A 97 -9.97 -21.53 -22.37
CA LEU A 97 -10.14 -21.23 -23.78
C LEU A 97 -11.18 -22.22 -24.28
N ARG A 98 -12.36 -21.71 -24.65
CA ARG A 98 -13.34 -22.50 -25.38
C ARG A 98 -12.79 -22.60 -26.79
N ASP A 99 -12.19 -23.75 -27.08
CA ASP A 99 -11.89 -24.15 -28.45
C ASP A 99 -13.21 -24.10 -29.25
N PHE A 100 -13.23 -23.31 -30.32
CA PHE A 100 -14.29 -23.29 -31.33
C PHE A 100 -13.89 -24.15 -32.53
#